data_AF-A0AA35RQP1-F1
#
_entry.id   AF-A0AA35RQP1-F1
#
_cell.length_a   1.000
_cell.length_b   1.000
_cell.length_c   1.000
_cell.angle_alpha   90.00
_cell.angle_beta   90.00
_cell.angle_gamma   90.00
#
_symmetry.space_group_name_H-M   'P 1'
#
loop_
_entity.id
_entity.type
_entity.pdbx_description
1 polymer ?
#
loop_
_entity_poly.entity_id
_entity_poly.type
_entity_poly.pdbx_seq_one_letter_code
_entity_poly.pdbx_strand_id
1 'polypeptide(L)'
;MAKCMDTQLQNFWKESISREAALRFSWHQRYSKMFSLGDESAAGTPFKPTAAAKPARHSGVPDGKAVTERIRRLESEKRGRGAAGPAKTSDGSDTTISEESAGPDMRPPTAGTRTLLYSGISAHGDGRNAYLRKRKMLTPEEKYEFPILSSCQYGWKIREFGGQSKPSPHARVCVIKDSFYRNSGIILG
;
A
#
# COMPACT_ATOMS: atom_id res chain seq x y z
N MET A 1 25.00 10.94 15.15
CA MET A 1 24.05 11.60 16.08
C MET A 1 22.72 10.87 16.00
N ALA A 2 22.26 10.27 17.10
CA ALA A 2 20.93 9.67 17.15
C ALA A 2 19.90 10.81 17.13
N LYS A 3 19.07 10.88 16.08
CA LYS A 3 17.99 11.85 16.00
C LYS A 3 16.92 11.39 17.00
N CYS A 4 16.78 12.09 18.11
CA CYS A 4 15.76 11.83 19.11
C CYS A 4 14.37 12.05 18.49
N MET A 5 13.38 11.25 18.90
CA MET A 5 12.00 11.36 18.43
C MET A 5 11.32 12.53 19.16
N ASP A 6 11.31 13.71 18.54
CA ASP A 6 10.67 14.89 19.11
C ASP A 6 9.14 14.88 18.87
N THR A 7 8.39 15.56 19.75
CA THR A 7 6.92 15.66 19.67
C THR A 7 6.44 16.25 18.34
N GLN A 8 7.19 17.19 17.77
CA GLN A 8 6.89 17.76 16.46
C GLN A 8 6.99 16.72 15.34
N LEU A 9 8.05 15.92 15.36
CA LEU A 9 8.25 14.84 14.40
C LEU A 9 7.14 13.80 14.54
N GLN A 10 6.79 13.41 15.77
CA GLN A 10 5.68 12.50 16.03
C GLN A 10 4.35 13.03 15.46
N ASN A 11 4.07 14.33 15.61
CA ASN A 11 2.85 14.94 15.07
C ASN A 11 2.86 14.95 13.54
N PHE A 12 4.00 15.22 12.91
CA PHE A 12 4.15 15.14 11.46
C PHE A 12 3.84 13.73 10.93
N TRP A 13 4.36 12.68 11.57
CA TRP A 13 4.08 11.29 11.20
C TRP A 13 2.60 10.94 11.34
N LYS A 14 1.97 11.35 12.45
CA LYS A 14 0.53 11.15 12.66
C LYS A 14 -0.29 11.78 11.54
N GLU A 15 0.05 13.00 11.14
CA GLU A 15 -0.65 13.73 10.10
C GLU A 15 -0.44 13.10 8.72
N SER A 16 0.79 12.70 8.39
CA SER A 16 1.08 11.99 7.14
C SER A 16 0.27 10.70 7.03
N ILE A 17 0.26 9.89 8.08
CA ILE A 17 -0.48 8.61 8.10
C ILE A 17 -1.99 8.84 8.02
N SER A 18 -2.53 9.84 8.73
CA SER A 18 -3.97 10.12 8.73
C SER A 18 -4.44 10.64 7.37
N ARG A 19 -3.67 11.52 6.73
CA ARG A 19 -3.95 12.00 5.37
C ARG A 19 -3.93 10.86 4.36
N GLU A 20 -2.93 9.99 4.41
CA GLU A 20 -2.89 8.81 3.54
C GLU A 20 -4.08 7.86 3.78
N ALA A 21 -4.47 7.62 5.03
CA ALA A 21 -5.61 6.78 5.36
C ALA A 21 -6.93 7.36 4.81
N ALA A 22 -7.13 8.68 4.94
CA ALA A 22 -8.29 9.36 4.37
C ALA A 22 -8.32 9.27 2.83
N LEU A 23 -7.17 9.45 2.19
CA LEU A 23 -7.05 9.32 0.74
C LEU A 23 -7.41 7.89 0.28
N ARG A 24 -6.81 6.87 0.92
CA ARG A 24 -7.11 5.45 0.65
C ARG A 24 -8.58 5.12 0.85
N PHE A 25 -9.19 5.62 1.92
CA PHE A 25 -10.61 5.42 2.19
C PHE A 25 -11.49 6.06 1.09
N SER A 26 -11.20 7.30 0.71
CA SER A 26 -11.94 8.01 -0.35
C SER A 26 -11.81 7.32 -1.71
N TRP A 27 -10.60 6.84 -2.06
CA TRP A 27 -10.36 6.08 -3.27
C TRP A 27 -11.14 4.77 -3.24
N HIS A 28 -11.06 4.03 -2.13
CA HIS A 28 -11.77 2.75 -1.98
C HIS A 28 -13.29 2.96 -2.09
N GLN A 29 -13.85 3.98 -1.45
CA GLN A 29 -15.28 4.28 -1.52
C GLN A 29 -15.75 4.54 -2.97
N ARG A 30 -14.91 5.19 -3.78
CA ARG A 30 -15.22 5.51 -5.19
C ARG A 30 -15.01 4.33 -6.14
N TYR A 31 -13.90 3.61 -6.00
CA TYR A 31 -13.42 2.68 -7.02
C TYR A 31 -13.45 1.20 -6.64
N SER A 32 -13.64 0.86 -5.36
CA SER A 32 -13.58 -0.55 -4.90
C SER A 32 -14.54 -1.47 -5.67
N LYS A 33 -15.74 -0.97 -6.00
CA LYS A 33 -16.73 -1.73 -6.79
C LYS A 33 -16.31 -1.97 -8.25
N MET A 34 -15.54 -1.06 -8.86
CA MET A 34 -15.10 -1.19 -10.25
C MET A 34 -14.02 -2.25 -10.41
N PHE A 35 -13.17 -2.44 -9.40
CA PHE A 35 -12.09 -3.41 -9.42
C PHE A 35 -12.43 -4.75 -8.75
N SER A 36 -13.53 -4.83 -8.00
CA SER A 36 -14.03 -6.10 -7.46
C SER A 36 -14.89 -6.89 -8.45
N LEU A 37 -15.38 -6.25 -9.52
CA LEU A 37 -16.19 -6.90 -10.56
C LEU A 37 -15.36 -7.46 -11.73
N GLY A 38 -14.05 -7.25 -11.75
CA GLY A 38 -13.19 -7.61 -12.87
C GLY A 38 -12.01 -8.47 -12.45
N ASP A 39 -12.25 -9.72 -12.02
CA ASP A 39 -11.37 -10.88 -12.28
C ASP A 39 -11.90 -12.17 -11.61
N GLU A 40 -13.03 -12.70 -12.07
CA GLU A 40 -13.41 -14.10 -11.78
C GLU A 40 -12.82 -15.07 -12.83
N SER A 41 -11.96 -14.59 -13.74
CA SER A 41 -11.42 -15.40 -14.84
C SER A 41 -9.89 -15.40 -15.00
N ALA A 42 -9.14 -14.52 -14.33
CA ALA A 42 -7.66 -14.53 -14.39
C ALA A 42 -6.94 -14.62 -13.03
N ALA A 43 -7.66 -14.51 -11.90
CA ALA A 43 -7.08 -14.70 -10.58
C ALA A 43 -7.33 -16.13 -10.10
N GLY A 44 -6.26 -16.95 -10.08
CA GLY A 44 -6.28 -18.27 -9.46
C GLY A 44 -6.92 -18.20 -8.08
N THR A 45 -7.80 -19.16 -7.81
CA THR A 45 -8.52 -19.45 -6.55
C THR A 45 -8.34 -18.41 -5.44
N PRO A 46 -9.41 -17.74 -4.96
CA PRO A 46 -9.30 -16.93 -3.76
C PRO A 46 -8.65 -17.81 -2.69
N PHE A 47 -7.56 -17.32 -2.09
CA PHE A 47 -6.92 -17.96 -0.96
C PHE A 47 -8.02 -18.18 0.08
N LYS A 48 -8.58 -19.38 0.14
CA LYS A 48 -9.42 -19.82 1.24
C LYS A 48 -8.44 -19.87 2.40
N PRO A 49 -8.53 -18.98 3.41
CA PRO A 49 -7.77 -19.22 4.62
C PRO A 49 -8.20 -20.60 5.09
N THR A 50 -7.30 -21.57 5.00
CA THR A 50 -7.44 -22.84 5.72
C THR A 50 -7.83 -22.46 7.13
N ALA A 51 -8.85 -23.13 7.69
CA ALA A 51 -9.39 -22.87 9.01
C ALA A 51 -8.32 -23.05 10.11
N ALA A 52 -7.38 -22.11 10.19
CA ALA A 52 -6.51 -21.91 11.31
C ALA A 52 -7.37 -21.27 12.39
N ALA A 53 -7.30 -21.86 13.58
CA ALA A 53 -8.04 -21.44 14.76
C ALA A 53 -8.09 -19.92 14.87
N LYS A 54 -9.32 -19.40 15.06
CA LYS A 54 -9.58 -17.97 15.27
C LYS A 54 -8.56 -17.42 16.26
N PRO A 55 -7.77 -16.38 15.92
CA PRO A 55 -6.93 -15.73 16.93
C PRO A 55 -7.86 -15.24 18.05
N ALA A 56 -7.49 -15.52 19.29
CA ALA A 56 -8.24 -15.12 20.46
C ALA A 56 -8.59 -13.63 20.34
N ARG A 57 -9.90 -13.33 20.36
CA ARG A 57 -10.40 -11.97 20.30
C ARG A 57 -9.79 -11.21 21.48
N HIS A 58 -8.95 -10.20 21.21
CA HIS A 58 -8.67 -9.18 22.21
C HIS A 58 -10.02 -8.55 22.59
N SER A 59 -10.45 -8.77 23.83
CA SER A 59 -11.72 -8.38 24.40
C SER A 59 -11.81 -6.86 24.56
N GLY A 60 -12.06 -6.14 23.46
CA GLY A 60 -12.21 -4.69 23.50
C GLY A 60 -12.66 -4.01 22.20
N VAL A 61 -12.78 -4.73 21.08
CA VAL A 61 -13.29 -4.13 19.84
C VAL A 61 -14.79 -4.36 19.75
N PRO A 62 -15.64 -3.31 19.76
CA PRO A 62 -17.08 -3.48 19.62
C PRO A 62 -17.41 -4.08 18.25
N ASP A 63 -18.37 -5.01 18.23
CA ASP A 63 -18.82 -5.68 17.01
C ASP A 63 -19.15 -4.67 15.90
N GLY A 64 -18.78 -4.97 14.66
CA GLY A 64 -18.90 -4.06 13.51
C GLY A 64 -20.33 -3.50 13.27
N LYS A 65 -21.36 -4.15 13.81
CA LYS A 65 -22.75 -3.66 13.81
C LYS A 65 -22.93 -2.40 14.67
N ALA A 66 -22.23 -2.30 15.79
CA ALA A 66 -22.27 -1.14 16.67
C ALA A 66 -21.59 0.08 16.01
N VAL A 67 -20.53 -0.14 15.22
CA VAL A 67 -19.87 0.92 14.45
C VAL A 67 -20.79 1.45 13.35
N THR A 68 -21.49 0.58 12.63
CA THR A 68 -22.44 0.99 11.58
C THR A 68 -23.62 1.79 12.12
N GLU A 69 -24.15 1.44 13.29
CA GLU A 69 -25.24 2.20 13.91
C GLU A 69 -24.78 3.54 14.50
N ARG A 70 -23.54 3.60 15.00
CA ARG A 70 -22.96 4.86 15.48
C ARG A 70 -22.79 5.86 14.34
N ILE A 71 -22.39 5.38 13.15
CA ILE A 71 -22.29 6.21 11.93
C ILE A 71 -23.68 6.73 11.51
N ARG A 72 -24.69 5.85 11.43
CA ARG A 72 -26.06 6.26 11.08
C ARG A 72 -26.66 7.28 12.07
N ARG A 73 -26.40 7.09 13.37
CA ARG A 73 -26.86 8.03 14.40
C ARG A 73 -26.22 9.41 14.22
N LEU A 74 -24.92 9.48 13.98
CA LEU A 74 -24.21 10.74 13.72
C LEU A 74 -24.71 11.45 12.45
N GLU A 75 -25.05 10.69 11.41
CA GLU A 75 -25.65 11.25 10.18
C GLU A 75 -27.07 11.79 10.42
N SER A 76 -27.86 11.14 11.27
CA SER A 76 -29.21 11.60 11.64
C SER A 76 -29.19 12.86 12.53
N GLU A 77 -28.23 12.97 13.45
CA GLU A 77 -28.04 14.14 14.32
C GLU A 77 -27.56 15.38 13.54
N LYS A 78 -26.88 15.17 12.41
CA LYS A 78 -26.45 16.24 11.49
C LYS A 78 -27.60 16.78 10.62
N ARG A 79 -28.65 15.98 10.40
CA ARG A 79 -29.85 16.35 9.61
C ARG A 79 -30.94 17.04 10.45
N GLY A 80 -30.97 16.84 11.76
CA GLY A 80 -31.94 17.45 12.67
C GLY A 80 -31.63 18.88 13.13
N ARG A 81 -30.43 19.42 12.84
CA ARG A 81 -30.04 20.81 13.14
C ARG A 81 -30.08 21.63 11.86
N GLY A 82 -31.28 22.06 11.47
CA GLY A 82 -31.48 22.86 10.26
C GLY A 82 -31.05 24.34 10.40
N ALA A 83 -30.43 24.84 9.34
CA ALA A 83 -30.49 26.20 8.78
C ALA A 83 -29.72 27.36 9.45
N ALA A 84 -28.55 27.70 8.88
CA ALA A 84 -28.24 29.03 8.31
C ALA A 84 -26.78 29.06 7.83
N GLY A 85 -26.56 28.94 6.52
CA GLY A 85 -25.27 29.22 5.87
C GLY A 85 -25.56 29.95 4.56
N PRO A 86 -24.77 30.99 4.20
CA PRO A 86 -25.17 31.94 3.17
C PRO A 86 -25.19 31.29 1.79
N ALA A 87 -26.20 31.67 1.00
CA ALA A 87 -26.22 31.45 -0.43
C ALA A 87 -24.96 32.08 -1.06
N LYS A 88 -24.13 31.23 -1.67
CA LYS A 88 -23.13 31.65 -2.63
C LYS A 88 -23.46 31.02 -3.98
N THR A 89 -23.99 31.87 -4.84
CA THR A 89 -23.72 31.89 -6.28
C THR A 89 -22.21 31.84 -6.55
N SER A 90 -21.85 31.49 -7.78
CA SER A 90 -20.54 31.56 -8.45
C SER A 90 -19.69 30.29 -8.44
N ASP A 91 -19.63 29.74 -9.65
CA ASP A 91 -18.45 29.26 -10.36
C ASP A 91 -17.93 27.86 -10.05
N GLY A 92 -18.01 27.05 -11.11
CA GLY A 92 -17.20 25.87 -11.27
C GLY A 92 -15.74 26.24 -11.07
N SER A 93 -15.23 25.95 -9.89
CA SER A 93 -13.80 25.75 -9.70
C SER A 93 -13.50 24.36 -10.26
N ASP A 94 -13.33 24.35 -11.59
CA ASP A 94 -12.30 23.53 -12.20
C ASP A 94 -11.04 23.74 -11.36
N THR A 95 -10.80 22.82 -10.43
CA THR A 95 -9.49 22.73 -9.80
C THR A 95 -8.62 22.09 -10.86
N THR A 96 -8.23 22.92 -11.84
CA THR A 96 -6.95 22.80 -12.51
C THR A 96 -5.91 22.90 -11.40
N ILE A 97 -5.69 21.77 -10.73
CA ILE A 97 -4.40 21.48 -10.14
C ILE A 97 -3.46 21.65 -11.32
N SER A 98 -2.76 22.78 -11.37
CA SER A 98 -1.71 23.01 -12.35
C SER A 98 -0.81 21.78 -12.30
N GLU A 99 -0.92 20.90 -13.31
CA GLU A 99 -0.18 19.64 -13.45
C GLU A 99 1.35 19.85 -13.49
N GLU A 100 1.78 21.11 -13.43
CA GLU A 100 3.15 21.57 -13.60
C GLU A 100 3.95 21.63 -12.30
N SER A 101 3.31 21.49 -11.12
CA SER A 101 4.04 21.47 -9.83
C SER A 101 4.24 20.08 -9.24
N ALA A 102 3.56 19.05 -9.75
CA ALA A 102 3.82 17.67 -9.39
C ALA A 102 4.57 17.04 -10.56
N GLY A 103 5.90 16.97 -10.47
CA GLY A 103 6.71 16.24 -11.44
C GLY A 103 6.14 14.83 -11.67
N PRO A 104 6.40 14.22 -12.84
CA PRO A 104 5.81 12.93 -13.19
C PRO A 104 6.04 11.93 -12.06
N ASP A 105 4.94 11.32 -11.57
CA ASP A 105 4.92 10.35 -10.46
C ASP A 105 6.03 9.30 -10.62
N MET A 106 6.38 8.97 -11.87
CA MET A 106 7.42 8.03 -12.24
C MET A 106 8.50 8.66 -13.13
N ARG A 107 9.73 8.19 -12.99
CA ARG A 107 10.82 8.44 -13.95
C ARG A 107 10.44 7.96 -15.35
N PRO A 108 10.93 8.57 -16.44
CA PRO A 108 10.63 8.07 -17.79
C PRO A 108 11.20 6.67 -18.02
N PRO A 109 10.49 5.78 -18.76
CA PRO A 109 11.02 4.46 -19.12
C PRO A 109 12.17 4.59 -20.11
N THR A 110 13.11 3.65 -20.05
CA THR A 110 14.11 3.44 -21.11
C THR A 110 13.43 3.21 -22.46
N ALA A 111 14.04 3.68 -23.55
CA ALA A 111 13.50 3.57 -24.90
C ALA A 111 13.09 2.12 -25.26
N GLY A 112 13.95 1.13 -24.98
CA GLY A 112 13.64 -0.29 -25.24
C GLY A 112 12.55 -0.90 -24.36
N THR A 113 12.15 -0.24 -23.27
CA THR A 113 10.95 -0.61 -22.51
C THR A 113 9.73 0.11 -23.08
N ARG A 114 9.88 1.36 -23.52
CA ARG A 114 8.80 2.14 -24.16
C ARG A 114 8.35 1.52 -25.48
N THR A 115 9.25 0.92 -26.25
CA THR A 115 8.92 0.21 -27.50
C THR A 115 7.95 -0.95 -27.28
N LEU A 116 8.06 -1.66 -26.14
CA LEU A 116 7.16 -2.77 -25.80
C LEU A 116 5.70 -2.34 -25.78
N LEU A 117 5.41 -1.07 -25.48
CA LEU A 117 4.05 -0.54 -25.42
C LEU A 117 3.31 -0.67 -26.76
N TYR A 118 4.04 -0.67 -27.87
CA TYR A 118 3.52 -0.65 -29.24
C TYR A 118 3.84 -1.92 -30.02
N SER A 119 4.47 -2.92 -29.41
CA SER A 119 4.81 -4.19 -30.06
C SER A 119 3.84 -5.30 -29.68
N GLY A 120 3.17 -5.91 -30.65
CA GLY A 120 2.33 -7.09 -30.45
C GLY A 120 0.97 -6.79 -29.77
N ILE A 121 0.32 -7.85 -29.27
CA ILE A 121 -1.04 -7.79 -28.73
C ILE A 121 -1.04 -8.14 -27.23
N SER A 122 -1.64 -7.27 -26.42
CA SER A 122 -1.62 -7.39 -24.95
C SER A 122 -2.24 -8.67 -24.40
N ALA A 123 -3.20 -9.27 -25.12
CA ALA A 123 -3.87 -10.50 -24.75
C ALA A 123 -2.92 -11.72 -24.73
N HIS A 124 -1.91 -11.74 -25.62
CA HIS A 124 -0.90 -12.80 -25.67
C HIS A 124 0.29 -12.55 -24.74
N GLY A 125 0.22 -11.51 -23.89
CA GLY A 125 1.29 -11.14 -22.97
C GLY A 125 2.29 -10.13 -23.54
N ASP A 126 2.13 -9.71 -24.79
CA ASP A 126 2.96 -8.70 -25.44
C ASP A 126 2.46 -7.27 -25.15
N GLY A 127 2.96 -6.27 -25.88
CA GLY A 127 2.41 -4.92 -25.85
C GLY A 127 2.49 -4.26 -24.46
N ARG A 128 1.36 -3.67 -24.07
CA ARG A 128 1.18 -3.08 -22.74
C ARG A 128 1.41 -4.08 -21.60
N ASN A 129 1.03 -5.35 -21.76
CA ASN A 129 1.24 -6.35 -20.71
C ASN A 129 2.74 -6.59 -20.48
N ALA A 130 3.51 -6.82 -21.56
CA ALA A 130 4.95 -6.95 -21.49
C ALA A 130 5.61 -5.71 -20.87
N TYR A 131 5.16 -4.51 -21.26
CA TYR A 131 5.63 -3.26 -20.67
C TYR A 131 5.38 -3.21 -19.15
N LEU A 132 4.14 -3.46 -18.70
CA LEU A 132 3.78 -3.40 -17.28
C LEU A 132 4.53 -4.45 -16.47
N ARG A 133 4.69 -5.67 -17.00
CA ARG A 133 5.50 -6.74 -16.38
C ARG A 133 6.95 -6.30 -16.21
N LYS A 134 7.57 -5.76 -17.26
CA LYS A 134 8.95 -5.26 -17.20
C LYS A 134 9.08 -4.10 -16.21
N ARG A 135 8.12 -3.17 -16.22
CA ARG A 135 8.04 -2.04 -15.28
C ARG A 135 7.86 -2.50 -13.83
N LYS A 136 7.13 -3.60 -13.59
CA LYS A 136 6.90 -4.17 -12.25
C LYS A 136 8.18 -4.73 -11.64
N MET A 137 9.08 -5.30 -12.44
CA MET A 137 10.33 -5.90 -11.97
C MET A 137 11.37 -4.89 -11.47
N LEU A 138 11.27 -3.62 -11.89
CA LEU A 138 12.14 -2.55 -11.40
C LEU A 138 11.86 -2.23 -9.93
N THR A 139 12.92 -1.95 -9.18
CA THR A 139 12.75 -1.54 -7.78
C THR A 139 12.05 -0.18 -7.69
N PRO A 140 11.36 0.09 -6.58
CA PRO A 140 10.73 1.39 -6.38
C PRO A 140 11.72 2.56 -6.50
N GLU A 141 12.97 2.41 -6.07
CA GLU A 141 13.96 3.49 -6.08
C GLU A 141 14.44 3.87 -7.49
N GLU A 142 14.42 2.93 -8.43
CA GLU A 142 14.73 3.20 -9.84
C GLU A 142 13.54 3.85 -10.57
N LYS A 143 12.34 3.59 -10.06
CA LYS A 143 11.07 3.91 -10.72
C LYS A 143 10.52 5.27 -10.29
N TYR A 144 10.62 5.57 -9.01
CA TYR A 144 10.17 6.81 -8.39
C TYR A 144 11.39 7.58 -7.85
N GLU A 145 11.35 8.90 -7.93
CA GLU A 145 12.41 9.73 -7.36
C GLU A 145 12.34 9.79 -5.84
N PHE A 146 11.12 9.81 -5.30
CA PHE A 146 10.84 9.91 -3.88
C PHE A 146 9.89 8.78 -3.43
N PRO A 147 9.93 8.35 -2.16
CA PRO A 147 8.96 7.39 -1.62
C PRO A 147 7.56 8.01 -1.63
N ILE A 148 6.68 7.44 -2.44
CA ILE A 148 5.30 7.92 -2.63
C ILE A 148 4.42 7.78 -1.38
N LEU A 149 4.71 6.79 -0.52
CA LEU A 149 3.95 6.47 0.68
C LEU A 149 4.87 6.45 1.90
N SER A 150 4.29 6.75 3.07
CA SER A 150 4.92 6.62 4.39
C SER A 150 5.50 5.22 4.62
N SER A 151 4.81 4.17 4.17
CA SER A 151 5.28 2.78 4.26
C SER A 151 6.53 2.50 3.42
N CYS A 152 6.76 3.26 2.34
CA CYS A 152 7.93 3.09 1.49
C CYS A 152 9.21 3.66 2.12
N GLN A 153 9.09 4.57 3.09
CA GLN A 153 10.25 5.24 3.69
C GLN A 153 11.17 4.29 4.46
N TYR A 154 10.61 3.27 5.14
CA TYR A 154 11.41 2.32 5.92
C TYR A 154 12.33 1.46 5.03
N GLY A 155 11.84 1.02 3.88
CA GLY A 155 12.57 0.15 2.95
C GLY A 155 13.33 0.87 1.84
N TRP A 156 13.26 2.21 1.79
CA TRP A 156 13.83 2.99 0.71
C TRP A 156 15.36 2.90 0.71
N LYS A 157 15.95 2.44 -0.40
CA LYS A 157 17.41 2.30 -0.59
C LYS A 157 18.08 1.34 0.39
N ILE A 158 17.34 0.40 0.96
CA ILE A 158 17.90 -0.56 1.94
C ILE A 158 19.06 -1.38 1.37
N ARG A 159 19.09 -1.61 0.06
CA ARG A 159 20.18 -2.33 -0.62
C ARG A 159 21.51 -1.58 -0.59
N GLU A 160 21.49 -0.24 -0.57
CA GLU A 160 22.71 0.58 -0.44
C GLU A 160 23.36 0.41 0.94
N PHE A 161 22.54 0.17 1.98
CA PHE A 161 22.98 0.01 3.37
C PHE A 161 23.13 -1.46 3.80
N GLY A 162 22.64 -2.42 3.01
CA GLY A 162 22.62 -3.84 3.36
C GLY A 162 24.00 -4.45 3.59
N GLY A 163 25.04 -3.95 2.92
CA GLY A 163 26.43 -4.39 3.13
C GLY A 163 27.04 -3.94 4.46
N GLN A 164 26.43 -2.98 5.16
CA GLN A 164 26.94 -2.45 6.42
C GLN A 164 26.33 -3.14 7.65
N SER A 165 25.28 -3.94 7.48
CA SER A 165 24.66 -4.67 8.58
C SER A 165 25.43 -5.95 8.87
N LYS A 166 26.38 -5.88 9.81
CA LYS A 166 27.01 -7.06 10.39
C LYS A 166 26.02 -7.69 11.39
N PRO A 167 25.80 -9.02 11.36
CA PRO A 167 25.01 -9.66 12.40
C PRO A 167 25.63 -9.38 13.77
N SER A 168 24.78 -9.17 14.78
CA SER A 168 25.27 -9.01 16.15
C SER A 168 26.04 -10.26 16.57
N PRO A 169 27.23 -10.12 17.20
CA PRO A 169 27.95 -11.26 17.78
C PRO A 169 27.11 -12.08 18.78
N HIS A 170 26.08 -11.46 19.35
CA HIS A 170 25.19 -12.06 20.36
C HIS A 170 23.80 -12.40 19.82
N ALA A 171 23.62 -12.43 18.49
CA ALA A 171 22.37 -12.87 17.90
C ALA A 171 22.11 -14.35 18.26
N ARG A 172 20.89 -14.66 18.73
CA ARG A 172 20.49 -16.04 19.03
C ARG A 172 20.43 -16.84 17.72
N VAL A 173 21.27 -17.86 17.61
CA VAL A 173 21.27 -18.82 16.50
C VAL A 173 20.49 -20.08 16.87
N CYS A 174 19.80 -20.69 15.91
CA CYS A 174 18.94 -21.84 16.16
C CYS A 174 19.72 -23.16 16.03
N VAL A 175 20.76 -23.32 16.86
CA VAL A 175 21.72 -24.45 16.76
C VAL A 175 21.00 -25.80 16.69
N ILE A 176 20.01 -26.04 17.54
CA ILE A 176 19.28 -27.32 17.57
C ILE A 176 18.58 -27.59 16.23
N LYS A 177 17.91 -26.58 15.67
CA LYS A 177 17.21 -26.74 14.38
C LYS A 177 18.20 -26.98 13.25
N ASP A 178 19.31 -26.22 13.25
CA ASP A 178 20.29 -26.25 12.17
C ASP A 178 21.18 -27.51 12.21
N SER A 179 21.39 -28.11 13.38
CA SER A 179 22.25 -29.30 13.54
C SER A 179 21.49 -30.62 13.68
N PHE A 180 20.36 -30.66 14.40
CA PHE A 180 19.64 -31.93 14.64
C PHE A 180 18.65 -32.28 13.54
N TYR A 181 18.08 -31.28 12.85
CA TYR A 181 17.02 -31.52 11.87
C TYR A 181 17.55 -31.23 10.46
N ARG A 182 17.57 -32.26 9.62
CA ARG A 182 17.88 -32.12 8.20
C ARG A 182 16.63 -31.72 7.43
N ASN A 183 16.78 -30.83 6.45
CA ASN A 183 15.67 -30.42 5.57
C ASN A 183 15.22 -31.53 4.60
N SER A 184 16.07 -32.52 4.35
CA SER A 184 15.74 -33.73 3.61
C SER A 184 15.83 -34.94 4.52
N GLY A 185 14.76 -35.76 4.56
CA GLY A 185 14.70 -36.99 5.36
C GLY A 185 15.55 -38.13 4.82
N ILE A 186 16.59 -37.85 4.03
CA ILE A 186 17.46 -38.87 3.45
C ILE A 186 18.49 -39.28 4.50
N ILE A 187 18.38 -40.53 4.93
CA ILE A 187 19.31 -41.18 5.83
C ILE A 187 20.53 -41.57 4.98
N LEU A 188 21.72 -41.10 5.33
CA LEU A 188 22.97 -41.57 4.72
C LEU A 188 23.22 -42.97 5.28
N GLY A 189 23.03 -43.99 4.45
CA GLY A 189 23.40 -45.38 4.71
C GLY A 189 24.83 -45.67 4.29
#